data_AF-W4LC60-F1
#
_entry.id   AF-W4LC60-F1
#
_cell.length_a   1.000
_cell.length_b   1.000
_cell.length_c   1.000
_cell.angle_alpha   90.00
_cell.angle_beta   90.00
_cell.angle_gamma   90.00
#
_symmetry.space_group_name_H-M   'P 1'
#
loop_
_entity.id
_entity.type
_entity.pdbx_description
1 polymer ?
#
loop_
_entity_poly.entity_id
_entity_poly.type
_entity_poly.pdbx_seq_one_letter_code
_entity_poly.pdbx_strand_id
1 'polypeptide(L)'
;MQLCAEQIVDLVDNKQQHIGQVRVERQEDDLVVGTFLPGENFACIAPLFRDFEEAVDAQALHVIDELDTKIAALGLQLRYPGLSDLTAIRDVQIWSDGGLTCRLCSESVIPALQSPQSTQSCHTTV
;
A
#
# COMPACT_ATOMS: atom_id res chain seq x y z
N MET A 1 10.56 5.42 -4.53
CA MET A 1 10.65 6.29 -3.33
C MET A 1 11.42 5.56 -2.25
N GLN A 2 12.03 6.28 -1.29
CA GLN A 2 12.86 5.67 -0.25
C GLN A 2 12.44 6.14 1.14
N LEU A 3 12.10 5.18 2.00
CA LEU A 3 11.78 5.36 3.41
C LEU A 3 13.06 5.27 4.23
N CYS A 4 13.15 6.11 5.25
CA CYS A 4 14.25 6.07 6.21
C CYS A 4 13.93 5.12 7.36
N ALA A 5 14.96 4.52 7.97
CA ALA A 5 14.80 3.82 9.23
C ALA A 5 14.23 4.76 10.31
N GLU A 6 13.42 4.21 11.20
CA GLU A 6 12.68 4.87 12.27
C GLU A 6 11.62 5.87 11.81
N GLN A 7 11.40 6.02 10.50
CA GLN A 7 10.33 6.85 9.96
C GLN A 7 8.97 6.24 10.30
N ILE A 8 8.05 7.08 10.78
CA ILE A 8 6.66 6.69 11.02
C ILE A 8 5.82 7.19 9.85
N VAL A 9 5.07 6.28 9.23
CA VAL A 9 4.11 6.58 8.17
C VAL A 9 2.73 6.03 8.54
N ASP A 10 1.68 6.69 8.07
CA ASP A 10 0.31 6.22 8.32
C ASP A 10 -0.07 5.15 7.29
N LEU A 11 -0.75 4.10 7.75
CA LEU A 11 -1.39 3.10 6.91
C LEU A 11 -2.87 3.46 6.76
N VAL A 12 -3.34 3.58 5.52
CA VAL A 12 -4.74 3.89 5.21
C VAL A 12 -5.31 2.88 4.21
N ASP A 13 -6.63 2.72 4.19
CA ASP A 13 -7.33 1.90 3.20
C ASP A 13 -7.73 2.69 1.93
N ASN A 14 -8.40 2.03 0.98
CA ASN A 14 -8.91 2.64 -0.24
C ASN A 14 -9.97 3.73 0.00
N LYS A 15 -10.58 3.79 1.18
CA LYS A 15 -11.52 4.85 1.62
C LYS A 15 -10.80 5.96 2.39
N GLN A 16 -9.47 5.91 2.47
CA GLN A 16 -8.63 6.81 3.26
C GLN A 16 -8.90 6.76 4.77
N GLN A 17 -9.48 5.66 5.26
CA GLN A 17 -9.64 5.42 6.69
C GLN A 17 -8.29 5.08 7.30
N HIS A 18 -7.97 5.68 8.44
CA HIS A 18 -6.73 5.41 9.16
C HIS A 18 -6.79 4.02 9.80
N ILE A 19 -5.93 3.12 9.32
CA ILE A 19 -5.82 1.75 9.79
C ILE A 19 -4.82 1.66 10.93
N GLY A 20 -3.73 2.43 10.87
CA GLY A 20 -2.69 2.43 11.88
C GLY A 20 -1.44 3.13 11.41
N GLN A 21 -0.32 2.85 12.05
CA GLN A 21 0.97 3.42 11.71
C GLN A 21 2.00 2.32 11.48
N VAL A 22 2.97 2.59 10.60
CA VAL A 22 4.12 1.74 10.37
C VAL A 22 5.36 2.50 10.79
N ARG A 23 6.08 1.98 11.78
CA ARG A 23 7.45 2.39 12.06
C ARG A 23 8.36 1.57 11.15
N VAL A 24 8.95 2.22 10.16
CA VAL A 24 9.88 1.58 9.22
C VAL A 24 11.17 1.24 9.97
N GLU A 25 11.61 0.01 9.86
CA GLU A 25 12.93 -0.42 10.37
C GLU A 25 13.95 -0.43 9.25
N ARG A 26 13.57 -0.93 8.09
CA ARG A 26 14.39 -0.92 6.88
C ARG A 26 13.54 -1.01 5.61
N GLN A 27 14.14 -0.60 4.50
CA GLN A 27 13.63 -0.82 3.15
C GLN A 27 14.71 -1.50 2.31
N GLU A 28 14.33 -2.56 1.61
CA GLU A 28 15.14 -3.33 0.68
C GLU A 28 14.44 -3.30 -0.69
N ASP A 29 14.94 -2.46 -1.62
CA ASP A 29 14.27 -2.17 -2.90
C ASP A 29 12.82 -1.67 -2.72
N ASP A 30 11.82 -2.48 -3.08
CA ASP A 30 10.40 -2.22 -2.88
C ASP A 30 9.86 -2.82 -1.57
N LEU A 31 10.60 -3.71 -0.90
CA LEU A 31 10.18 -4.34 0.34
C LEU A 31 10.42 -3.41 1.53
N VAL A 32 9.37 -3.17 2.31
CA VAL A 32 9.41 -2.44 3.58
C VAL A 32 9.20 -3.42 4.70
N VAL A 33 10.07 -3.33 5.71
CA VAL A 33 9.96 -4.11 6.94
C VAL A 33 9.91 -3.14 8.11
N GLY A 34 9.00 -3.39 9.04
CA GLY A 34 8.83 -2.55 10.21
C GLY A 34 7.88 -3.11 11.24
N THR A 35 7.55 -2.26 12.21
CA THR A 35 6.57 -2.54 13.26
C THR A 35 5.26 -1.79 12.96
N PHE A 36 4.15 -2.50 13.00
CA PHE A 36 2.80 -1.96 12.90
C PHE A 36 2.23 -1.58 14.27
N LEU A 37 1.62 -0.40 14.31
CA LEU A 37 0.91 0.14 15.46
C LEU A 37 -0.59 0.26 15.08
N PRO A 38 -1.48 -0.56 15.66
CA PRO A 38 -2.90 -0.53 15.33
C PRO A 38 -3.55 0.84 15.58
N GLY A 39 -4.31 1.31 14.59
CA GLY A 39 -5.20 2.46 14.72
C GLY A 39 -6.65 2.03 15.00
N GLU A 40 -7.54 3.01 15.08
CA GLU A 40 -8.93 2.82 15.50
C GLU A 40 -9.73 1.89 14.57
N ASN A 41 -9.44 1.92 13.26
CA ASN A 41 -10.16 1.10 12.27
C ASN A 41 -9.53 -0.27 12.04
N PHE A 42 -8.39 -0.59 12.66
CA PHE A 42 -7.72 -1.88 12.47
C PHE A 42 -8.61 -3.06 12.90
N ALA A 43 -9.40 -2.88 13.96
CA ALA A 43 -10.26 -3.94 14.50
C ALA A 43 -11.21 -4.54 13.45
N CYS A 44 -11.60 -3.77 12.43
CA CYS A 44 -12.47 -4.25 11.34
C CYS A 44 -11.76 -5.21 10.37
N ILE A 45 -10.44 -5.11 10.23
CA ILE A 45 -9.64 -5.91 9.29
C ILE A 45 -8.71 -6.90 10.00
N ALA A 46 -8.49 -6.74 11.31
CA ALA A 46 -7.63 -7.60 12.12
C ALA A 46 -7.94 -9.10 11.99
N PRO A 47 -9.21 -9.56 11.92
CA PRO A 47 -9.50 -10.99 11.71
C PRO A 47 -8.88 -11.54 10.42
N LEU A 48 -8.81 -10.74 9.36
CA LEU A 48 -8.26 -11.18 8.08
C LEU A 48 -6.76 -11.48 8.16
N PHE A 49 -6.01 -10.67 8.90
CA PHE A 49 -4.58 -10.88 9.14
C PHE A 49 -4.31 -12.04 10.09
N ARG A 50 -5.14 -12.20 11.12
CA ARG A 50 -5.05 -13.36 12.01
C ARG A 50 -5.33 -14.67 11.28
N ASP A 51 -6.38 -14.71 10.47
CA ASP A 51 -6.71 -15.91 9.69
C ASP A 51 -5.59 -16.23 8.68
N PHE A 52 -4.89 -15.22 8.16
CA PHE A 52 -3.70 -15.40 7.31
C PHE A 52 -2.54 -16.01 8.09
N GLU A 53 -2.24 -15.50 9.29
CA GLU A 53 -1.21 -16.05 10.18
C GLU A 53 -1.50 -17.52 10.53
N GLU A 54 -2.73 -17.84 10.91
CA GLU A 54 -3.15 -19.22 11.19
C GLU A 54 -3.02 -20.14 9.95
N ALA A 55 -3.33 -19.63 8.75
CA ALA A 55 -3.19 -20.40 7.51
C ALA A 55 -1.72 -20.65 7.14
N VAL A 56 -0.83 -19.69 7.39
CA VAL A 56 0.63 -19.84 7.23
C VAL A 56 1.16 -20.90 8.19
N ASP A 57 0.79 -20.83 9.47
CA ASP A 57 1.17 -21.83 10.48
C ASP A 57 0.68 -23.23 10.13
N ALA A 58 -0.53 -23.34 9.61
CA ALA A 58 -1.13 -24.60 9.16
C ALA A 58 -0.62 -25.08 7.78
N GLN A 59 0.23 -24.31 7.09
CA GLN A 59 0.70 -24.57 5.73
C GLN A 59 -0.45 -24.79 4.71
N ALA A 60 -1.56 -24.09 4.91
CA ALA A 60 -2.77 -24.22 4.09
C ALA A 60 -2.69 -23.33 2.84
N LEU A 61 -1.82 -23.69 1.87
CA LEU A 61 -1.50 -22.86 0.69
C LEU A 61 -2.72 -22.31 -0.06
N HIS A 62 -3.76 -23.12 -0.27
CA HIS A 62 -4.98 -22.66 -0.95
C HIS A 62 -5.75 -21.58 -0.18
N VAL A 63 -5.71 -21.61 1.16
CA VAL A 63 -6.37 -20.62 2.01
C VAL A 63 -5.54 -19.33 2.06
N ILE A 64 -4.21 -19.46 2.06
CA ILE A 64 -3.27 -18.33 1.98
C ILE A 64 -3.54 -17.51 0.71
N ASP A 65 -3.67 -18.14 -0.45
CA ASP A 65 -3.94 -17.45 -1.73
C ASP A 65 -5.27 -16.67 -1.71
N GLU A 66 -6.32 -17.26 -1.11
CA GLU A 66 -7.63 -16.60 -0.98
C GLU A 66 -7.56 -15.40 -0.01
N LEU A 67 -6.86 -15.56 1.11
CA LEU A 67 -6.69 -14.49 2.11
C LEU A 67 -5.83 -13.36 1.58
N ASP A 68 -4.74 -13.66 0.87
CA ASP A 68 -3.89 -12.66 0.21
C ASP A 68 -4.71 -11.81 -0.77
N THR A 69 -5.57 -12.44 -1.58
CA THR A 69 -6.48 -11.73 -2.49
C THR A 69 -7.43 -10.79 -1.73
N LYS A 70 -7.97 -11.23 -0.59
CA LYS A 70 -8.84 -10.39 0.26
C LYS A 70 -8.08 -9.22 0.89
N ILE A 71 -6.84 -9.44 1.32
CA ILE A 71 -5.97 -8.40 1.87
C ILE A 71 -5.65 -7.37 0.78
N ALA A 72 -5.29 -7.82 -0.42
CA ALA A 72 -5.04 -6.93 -1.56
C ALA A 72 -6.27 -6.08 -1.91
N ALA A 73 -7.49 -6.64 -1.80
CA ALA A 73 -8.73 -5.93 -2.07
C ALA A 73 -9.02 -4.77 -1.08
N LEU A 74 -8.35 -4.71 0.08
CA LEU A 74 -8.42 -3.56 1.00
C LEU A 74 -7.83 -2.29 0.37
N GLY A 75 -6.94 -2.42 -0.64
CA GLY A 75 -6.32 -1.31 -1.33
C GLY A 75 -5.52 -0.41 -0.40
N LEU A 76 -4.71 -1.04 0.45
CA LEU A 76 -3.91 -0.36 1.46
C LEU A 76 -2.86 0.55 0.81
N GLN A 77 -2.62 1.69 1.46
CA GLN A 77 -1.71 2.73 1.03
C GLN A 77 -0.94 3.31 2.21
N LEU A 78 0.29 3.74 1.98
CA LEU A 78 1.09 4.49 2.94
C LEU A 78 0.94 5.99 2.70
N ARG A 79 0.69 6.75 3.76
CA ARG A 79 0.68 8.22 3.78
C ARG A 79 1.86 8.73 4.58
N TYR A 80 2.65 9.61 3.96
CA TYR A 80 3.86 10.14 4.57
C TYR A 80 3.54 11.37 5.43
N PRO A 81 4.22 11.56 6.57
CA PRO A 81 4.04 12.75 7.38
C PRO A 81 4.43 13.99 6.60
N GLY A 82 3.52 14.96 6.51
CA GLY A 82 3.75 16.24 5.82
C GLY A 82 3.64 16.20 4.29
N LEU A 83 3.31 15.05 3.69
CA LEU A 83 3.01 14.93 2.26
C LEU A 83 1.56 14.48 2.08
N SER A 84 0.91 15.00 1.04
CA SER A 84 -0.43 14.56 0.64
C SER A 84 -0.41 13.30 -0.23
N ASP A 85 0.77 12.89 -0.69
CA ASP A 85 0.93 11.74 -1.57
C ASP A 85 0.70 10.42 -0.83
N LEU A 86 -0.07 9.55 -1.49
CA LEU A 86 -0.31 8.17 -1.08
C LEU A 86 0.53 7.25 -1.94
N THR A 87 1.13 6.24 -1.32
CA THR A 87 1.82 5.16 -2.03
C THR A 87 1.05 3.88 -1.86
N ALA A 88 0.54 3.34 -2.96
CA ALA A 88 -0.06 2.01 -2.96
C ALA A 88 0.96 0.96 -2.54
N ILE A 89 0.50 0.01 -1.73
CA ILE A 89 1.29 -1.12 -1.29
C ILE A 89 0.58 -2.43 -1.61
N ARG A 90 1.36 -3.49 -1.76
CA ARG A 90 0.89 -4.86 -1.99
C ARG A 90 1.62 -5.82 -1.07
N ASP A 91 1.22 -7.09 -1.12
CA ASP A 91 1.84 -8.18 -0.38
C ASP A 91 1.97 -7.82 1.12
N VAL A 92 0.89 -7.27 1.68
CA VAL A 92 0.86 -6.72 3.04
C VAL A 92 0.65 -7.84 4.04
N GLN A 93 1.59 -8.02 4.94
CA GLN A 93 1.52 -8.98 6.03
C GLN A 93 1.64 -8.23 7.35
N ILE A 94 0.72 -8.49 8.27
CA ILE A 94 0.70 -7.95 9.62
C ILE A 94 0.57 -9.14 10.56
N TRP A 95 1.51 -9.27 11.49
CA TRP A 95 1.60 -10.39 12.43
C TRP A 95 1.10 -9.98 13.81
N SER A 96 0.67 -10.97 14.60
CA SER A 96 0.17 -10.75 15.96
C SER A 96 1.21 -10.16 16.92
N ASP A 97 2.50 -10.29 16.62
CA ASP A 97 3.59 -9.67 17.38
C ASP A 97 3.83 -8.18 17.02
N GLY A 98 3.07 -7.66 16.05
CA GLY A 98 3.21 -6.31 15.52
C GLY A 98 4.19 -6.19 14.36
N GLY A 99 4.81 -7.28 13.90
CA GLY A 99 5.63 -7.27 12.69
C GLY A 99 4.81 -6.92 11.45
N LEU A 100 5.39 -6.13 10.54
CA LEU A 100 4.81 -5.81 9.25
C LEU A 100 5.82 -5.95 8.13
N THR A 101 5.34 -6.52 7.02
CA THR A 101 6.03 -6.44 5.73
C THR A 101 5.06 -6.00 4.65
N CYS A 102 5.52 -5.20 3.70
CA CYS A 102 4.75 -4.86 2.51
C CYS A 102 5.69 -4.47 1.36
N ARG A 103 5.16 -4.44 0.13
CA ARG A 103 5.89 -3.97 -1.05
C ARG A 103 5.30 -2.66 -1.56
N LEU A 104 6.16 -1.68 -1.82
CA LEU A 104 5.82 -0.42 -2.46
C LEU A 104 5.48 -0.67 -3.94
N CYS A 105 4.27 -0.31 -4.36
CA CYS A 105 3.95 -0.27 -5.78
C CYS A 105 4.69 0.91 -6.40
N SER A 106 5.75 0.60 -7.14
CA SER A 106 6.51 1.59 -7.92
C SER A 106 5.74 1.99 -9.18
N GLU A 107 4.61 2.68 -9.01
CA GLU A 107 4.01 3.44 -10.11
C GLU A 107 4.34 4.91 -9.91
N SER A 108 5.37 5.35 -10.64
CA SER A 108 5.46 6.74 -11.04
C SER A 108 4.21 7.01 -11.86
N VAL A 109 3.19 7.61 -11.23
CA VAL A 109 2.11 8.25 -11.97
C VAL A 109 2.78 9.40 -12.70
N ILE A 110 3.27 9.12 -13.92
CA ILE A 110 3.41 10.17 -14.92
C ILE A 110 1.96 10.60 -15.14
N PRO A 111 1.53 11.81 -14.71
CA PRO A 111 0.27 12.31 -15.22
C PRO A 111 0.48 12.37 -16.73
N ALA A 112 -0.30 11.61 -17.50
CA ALA A 112 -0.38 11.75 -18.93
C ALA A 112 -0.97 13.14 -19.25
N LEU A 113 -0.18 14.18 -19.03
CA LEU A 113 -0.38 15.54 -19.51
C LEU A 113 0.09 15.54 -20.97
N GLN A 114 -0.70 14.89 -21.82
CA GLN A 114 -0.69 15.17 -23.26
C GLN A 114 -2.07 15.59 -23.70
N SER A 115 -2.37 16.85 -23.45
CA SER A 115 -3.10 17.74 -24.36
C SER A 115 -2.80 19.16 -23.88
N PRO A 116 -2.08 19.95 -24.68
CA PRO A 116 -2.79 20.70 -25.71
C PRO A 116 -1.96 20.90 -26.99
N GLN A 117 -2.55 20.64 -28.16
CA GLN A 117 -2.23 21.46 -29.35
C GLN A 117 -3.52 21.78 -30.11
N SER A 118 -4.06 22.95 -29.78
CA SER A 118 -4.91 23.73 -30.66
C SER A 118 -4.12 24.20 -31.89
N THR A 119 -4.86 24.32 -33.00
CA THR A 119 -4.62 25.16 -34.19
C THR A 119 -3.46 24.82 -35.11
N GLN A 120 -3.78 24.20 -36.25
CA GLN A 120 -3.30 24.75 -37.52
C GLN A 120 -4.38 24.64 -38.61
N SER A 121 -4.90 25.82 -38.96
CA SER A 121 -5.75 26.08 -40.12
C SER A 121 -4.87 26.21 -41.35
N CYS A 122 -5.00 25.32 -42.33
CA CYS A 122 -4.50 25.49 -43.69
C CYS A 122 -5.42 24.74 -44.66
N HIS A 123 -6.39 25.43 -45.26
CA HIS A 123 -6.89 25.01 -46.57
C HIS A 123 -7.07 26.25 -47.44
N THR A 124 -6.07 26.49 -48.29
CA THR A 124 -6.07 27.44 -49.38
C THR A 124 -6.38 26.68 -50.67
N THR A 125 -7.31 27.26 -51.42
CA THR A 125 -7.75 26.99 -52.80
C THR A 125 -6.66 26.58 -53.78
N VAL A 126 -7.00 25.62 -54.66
CA VAL A 126 -6.83 25.69 -56.13
C VAL A 126 -7.89 24.84 -56.81
#